data_AF-A0A831PQG7-F1
#
_entry.id   AF-A0A831PQG7-F1
#
_cell.length_a   1.000
_cell.length_b   1.000
_cell.length_c   1.000
_cell.angle_alpha   90.00
_cell.angle_beta   90.00
_cell.angle_gamma   90.00
#
_symmetry.space_group_name_H-M   'P 1'
#
loop_
_entity.id
_entity.type
_entity.pdbx_description
1 polymer ?
#
loop_
_entity_poly.entity_id
_entity_poly.type
_entity_poly.pdbx_seq_one_letter_code
_entity_poly.pdbx_strand_id
1 'polypeptide(L)'
;PYMVSAFFLASFSFVLGNYVIPPANETMNLFRQFYIDNNPQVVSSERNIHRQIEPGVFIYMQSINANNVGYRFTLEKFDDSKLVEKITADNIRWDEESGKWILNNWWKRKIYDNREEFEKGYRMDTTLNMTPDDYRVVKNEMENYTTPELKREIKLMKMRGVNTVEWEIERHRRVAGPFSAFILTIIGAGLASRKIKGGLGFHLGLGLLLSFSYILFMQISTVFAVSGNTSPLVAVWIPNLGYSVIAFFVFRWAAR
;
A
#
# COMPACT_ATOMS: atom_id res chain seq x y z
N PRO A 1 32.84 -13.25 13.42
CA PRO A 1 33.05 -12.17 12.43
C PRO A 1 31.84 -11.96 11.51
N TYR A 2 31.39 -12.99 10.77
CA TYR A 2 30.30 -12.86 9.78
C TYR A 2 28.98 -12.34 10.35
N MET A 3 28.53 -12.83 11.51
CA MET A 3 27.30 -12.35 12.14
C MET A 3 27.37 -10.90 12.62
N VAL A 4 28.56 -10.43 13.02
CA VAL A 4 28.78 -9.03 13.40
C VAL A 4 28.70 -8.14 12.17
N SER A 5 29.29 -8.57 11.05
CA SER A 5 29.13 -7.88 9.76
C SER A 5 27.68 -7.85 9.30
N ALA A 6 26.96 -8.97 9.42
CA ALA A 6 25.53 -9.03 9.11
C ALA A 6 24.70 -8.08 9.98
N PHE A 7 25.01 -7.98 11.29
CA PHE A 7 24.35 -7.03 12.19
C PHE A 7 24.59 -5.58 11.77
N PHE A 8 25.81 -5.23 11.40
CA PHE A 8 26.13 -3.89 10.91
C PHE A 8 25.37 -3.57 9.61
N LEU A 9 25.40 -4.50 8.65
CA LEU A 9 24.68 -4.36 7.38
C LEU A 9 23.16 -4.27 7.58
N ALA A 10 22.59 -5.09 8.45
CA ALA A 10 21.17 -5.08 8.78
C ALA A 10 20.77 -3.76 9.45
N SER A 11 21.56 -3.28 10.43
CA SER A 11 21.30 -2.01 11.13
C SER A 11 21.39 -0.83 10.16
N PHE A 12 22.41 -0.81 9.31
CA PHE A 12 22.58 0.21 8.29
C PHE A 12 21.42 0.20 7.27
N SER A 13 21.06 -0.97 6.76
CA SER A 13 19.92 -1.15 5.87
C SER A 13 18.60 -0.72 6.51
N PHE A 14 18.39 -1.04 7.79
CA PHE A 14 17.22 -0.62 8.55
C PHE A 14 17.14 0.90 8.66
N VAL A 15 18.23 1.57 9.05
CA VAL A 15 18.26 3.05 9.16
C VAL A 15 17.98 3.69 7.81
N LEU A 16 18.63 3.21 6.74
CA LEU A 16 18.42 3.73 5.40
C LEU A 16 16.96 3.59 4.96
N GLY A 17 16.39 2.38 5.03
CA GLY A 17 15.03 2.11 4.57
C GLY A 17 13.93 2.78 5.39
N ASN A 18 14.17 3.08 6.67
CA ASN A 18 13.15 3.66 7.54
C ASN A 18 13.19 5.20 7.57
N TYR A 19 14.34 5.82 7.32
CA TYR A 19 14.53 7.26 7.57
C TYR A 19 15.28 8.04 6.48
N VAL A 20 16.21 7.43 5.75
CA VAL A 20 17.09 8.17 4.80
C VAL A 20 16.58 8.06 3.36
N ILE A 21 16.19 6.86 2.94
CA ILE A 21 15.67 6.60 1.60
C ILE A 21 14.31 7.29 1.35
N PRO A 22 13.36 7.34 2.30
CA PRO A 22 12.04 7.90 2.01
C PRO A 22 12.05 9.38 1.57
N PRO A 23 12.75 10.32 2.23
CA PRO A 23 12.86 11.71 1.74
C PRO A 23 13.55 11.83 0.38
N ALA A 24 14.50 10.94 0.09
CA ALA A 24 15.16 10.89 -1.22
C ALA A 24 14.20 10.40 -2.32
N ASN A 25 13.37 9.41 -2.01
CA ASN A 25 12.32 8.92 -2.90
C ASN A 25 11.29 10.01 -3.19
N GLU A 26 10.90 10.81 -2.19
CA GLU A 26 9.99 11.94 -2.40
C GLU A 26 10.55 12.92 -3.44
N THR A 27 11.80 13.33 -3.26
CA THR A 27 12.49 14.25 -4.20
C THR A 27 12.58 13.65 -5.61
N MET A 28 12.94 12.37 -5.72
CA MET A 28 13.04 11.65 -6.99
C MET A 28 11.66 11.53 -7.68
N ASN A 29 10.63 11.18 -6.92
CA ASN A 29 9.27 10.98 -7.43
C ASN A 29 8.67 12.29 -7.91
N LEU A 30 8.87 13.39 -7.17
CA LEU A 30 8.48 14.74 -7.60
C LEU A 30 9.21 15.14 -8.88
N PHE A 31 10.53 14.95 -8.95
CA PHE A 31 11.29 15.23 -10.17
C PHE A 31 10.76 14.43 -11.38
N ARG A 32 10.54 13.12 -11.19
CA ARG A 32 10.01 12.25 -12.25
C ARG A 32 8.62 12.69 -12.70
N GLN A 33 7.76 13.09 -11.78
CA GLN A 33 6.42 13.57 -12.08
C GLN A 33 6.45 14.86 -12.92
N PHE A 34 7.28 15.84 -12.54
CA PHE A 34 7.31 17.15 -13.21
C PHE A 34 8.12 17.17 -14.51
N TYR A 35 9.19 16.38 -14.61
CA TYR A 35 10.17 16.51 -15.71
C TYR A 35 10.24 15.31 -16.65
N ILE A 36 9.72 14.14 -16.26
CA ILE A 36 9.82 12.92 -17.09
C ILE A 36 8.44 12.49 -17.59
N ASP A 37 7.49 12.30 -16.67
CA ASP A 37 6.16 11.81 -17.04
C ASP A 37 5.28 12.91 -17.66
N ASN A 38 5.70 14.19 -17.56
CA ASN A 38 4.98 15.37 -18.08
C ASN A 38 3.49 15.41 -17.70
N ASN A 39 3.14 14.78 -16.58
CA ASN A 39 1.77 14.65 -16.14
C ASN A 39 1.70 14.99 -14.64
N PRO A 40 1.53 16.28 -14.29
CA PRO A 40 1.41 16.70 -12.89
C PRO A 40 0.16 16.12 -12.20
N GLN A 41 -0.73 15.48 -12.96
CA GLN A 41 -2.05 15.00 -12.57
C GLN A 41 -2.17 13.47 -12.73
N VAL A 42 -1.16 12.69 -12.31
CA VAL A 42 -1.32 11.22 -12.21
C VAL A 42 -2.26 10.91 -11.04
N VAL A 43 -3.54 11.20 -11.23
CA VAL A 43 -4.63 10.58 -10.49
C VAL A 43 -4.70 9.17 -11.08
N SER A 44 -4.04 8.20 -10.45
CA SER A 44 -4.48 6.82 -10.67
C SER A 44 -5.94 6.79 -10.24
N SER A 45 -6.85 6.71 -11.22
CA SER A 45 -8.29 6.69 -10.99
C SER A 45 -8.61 5.38 -10.29
N GLU A 46 -8.53 5.39 -8.95
CA GLU A 46 -9.14 4.33 -8.15
C GLU A 46 -10.56 4.15 -8.70
N ARG A 47 -10.87 2.91 -9.07
CA ARG A 47 -12.17 2.58 -9.64
C ARG A 47 -13.05 2.01 -8.56
N ASN A 48 -14.34 2.34 -8.62
CA ASN A 48 -15.35 1.90 -7.66
C ASN A 48 -14.96 2.27 -6.23
N ILE A 49 -14.64 3.55 -6.04
CA ILE A 49 -14.24 4.12 -4.76
C ILE A 49 -15.42 4.04 -3.80
N HIS A 50 -15.23 3.32 -2.69
CA HIS A 50 -16.16 3.29 -1.56
C HIS A 50 -15.43 3.82 -0.33
N ARG A 51 -16.00 4.85 0.31
CA ARG A 51 -15.38 5.50 1.47
C ARG A 51 -16.43 5.89 2.51
N GLN A 52 -16.02 5.87 3.76
CA GLN A 52 -16.78 6.47 4.84
C GLN A 52 -16.23 7.88 5.10
N ILE A 53 -17.07 8.90 4.94
CA ILE A 53 -16.67 10.31 5.10
C ILE A 53 -17.06 10.88 6.47
N GLU A 54 -18.08 10.29 7.09
CA GLU A 54 -18.56 10.61 8.45
C GLU A 54 -19.11 9.33 9.10
N PRO A 55 -19.24 9.24 10.44
CA PRO A 55 -19.91 8.12 11.10
C PRO A 55 -21.30 7.86 10.49
N GLY A 56 -21.52 6.68 9.92
CA GLY A 56 -22.77 6.31 9.24
C GLY A 56 -22.97 6.91 7.84
N VAL A 57 -22.05 7.71 7.30
CA VAL A 57 -22.17 8.31 5.95
C VAL A 57 -21.11 7.72 5.02
N PHE A 58 -21.58 7.01 4.00
CA PHE A 58 -20.76 6.36 3.00
C PHE A 58 -20.98 7.03 1.64
N ILE A 59 -19.91 7.04 0.85
CA ILE A 59 -19.97 7.47 -0.53
C ILE A 59 -19.46 6.39 -1.46
N TYR A 60 -20.00 6.41 -2.66
CA TYR A 60 -19.53 5.66 -3.80
C TYR A 60 -19.28 6.61 -4.96
N MET A 61 -18.18 6.41 -5.67
CA MET A 61 -17.96 7.01 -6.99
C MET A 61 -17.22 6.01 -7.88
N GLN A 62 -17.60 5.92 -9.15
CA GLN A 62 -16.96 5.00 -10.08
C GLN A 62 -15.49 5.39 -10.33
N SER A 63 -15.20 6.69 -10.42
CA SER A 63 -13.86 7.24 -10.62
C SER A 63 -13.91 8.76 -10.44
N ILE A 64 -12.76 9.37 -10.16
CA ILE A 64 -12.55 10.82 -10.22
C ILE A 64 -11.47 11.15 -11.26
N ASN A 65 -11.63 12.25 -12.00
CA ASN A 65 -10.64 12.70 -12.98
C ASN A 65 -9.78 13.87 -12.46
N ALA A 66 -8.78 14.26 -13.23
CA ALA A 66 -7.86 15.37 -12.93
C ALA A 66 -8.55 16.76 -12.80
N ASN A 67 -9.76 16.90 -13.32
CA ASN A 67 -10.57 18.12 -13.22
C ASN A 67 -11.52 18.07 -12.01
N ASN A 68 -11.25 17.19 -11.04
CA ASN A 68 -12.04 17.01 -9.82
C ASN A 68 -13.52 16.68 -10.09
N VAL A 69 -13.79 15.92 -11.15
CA VAL A 69 -15.13 15.39 -11.48
C VAL A 69 -15.20 13.90 -11.15
N GLY A 70 -16.02 13.55 -10.17
CA GLY A 70 -16.39 12.19 -9.83
C GLY A 70 -17.61 11.70 -10.61
N TYR A 71 -17.58 10.47 -11.11
CA TYR A 71 -18.67 9.90 -11.94
C TYR A 71 -19.48 8.85 -11.16
N ARG A 72 -20.77 8.74 -11.48
CA ARG A 72 -21.75 7.83 -10.84
C ARG A 72 -21.70 7.95 -9.32
N PHE A 73 -21.85 9.17 -8.83
CA PHE A 73 -21.75 9.45 -7.41
C PHE A 73 -22.98 8.92 -6.67
N THR A 74 -22.76 8.36 -5.50
CA THR A 74 -23.82 8.01 -4.55
C THR A 74 -23.36 8.33 -3.14
N LEU A 75 -24.26 8.87 -2.33
CA LEU A 75 -24.09 9.06 -0.89
C LEU A 75 -25.19 8.29 -0.18
N GLU A 76 -24.81 7.52 0.83
CA GLU A 76 -25.70 6.69 1.63
C GLU A 76 -25.49 7.03 3.10
N LYS A 77 -26.58 7.42 3.77
CA LYS A 77 -26.59 7.69 5.20
C LYS A 77 -27.35 6.59 5.91
N PHE A 78 -26.67 5.97 6.86
CA PHE A 78 -27.19 4.95 7.74
C PHE A 78 -27.37 5.52 9.14
N ASP A 79 -28.50 5.19 9.74
CA ASP A 79 -28.75 5.32 11.17
C ASP A 79 -28.71 3.91 11.76
N ASP A 80 -27.71 3.63 12.58
CA ASP A 80 -27.27 2.28 12.97
C ASP A 80 -27.08 1.33 11.76
N SER A 81 -28.07 0.48 11.49
CA SER A 81 -28.08 -0.50 10.39
C SER A 81 -29.18 -0.24 9.36
N LYS A 82 -29.91 0.86 9.48
CA LYS A 82 -31.00 1.23 8.56
C LYS A 82 -30.53 2.35 7.62
N LEU A 83 -30.73 2.16 6.32
CA LEU A 83 -30.52 3.21 5.33
C LEU A 83 -31.65 4.25 5.45
N VAL A 84 -31.30 5.48 5.81
CA VAL A 84 -32.27 6.57 6.04
C VAL A 84 -32.28 7.60 4.91
N GLU A 85 -31.16 7.77 4.21
CA GLU A 85 -31.07 8.68 3.07
C GLU A 85 -30.10 8.14 2.01
N LYS A 86 -30.47 8.29 0.74
CA LYS A 86 -29.61 8.00 -0.40
C LYS A 86 -29.69 9.11 -1.43
N ILE A 87 -28.55 9.65 -1.82
CA ILE A 87 -28.41 10.59 -2.93
C ILE A 87 -27.65 9.89 -4.03
N THR A 88 -28.14 9.96 -5.26
CA THR A 88 -27.42 9.46 -6.44
C THR A 88 -27.37 10.58 -7.48
N ALA A 89 -26.22 10.74 -8.13
CA ALA A 89 -25.99 11.74 -9.16
C ALA A 89 -25.14 11.18 -10.30
N ASP A 90 -25.35 11.67 -11.52
CA ASP A 90 -24.54 11.26 -12.68
C ASP A 90 -23.06 11.61 -12.46
N ASN A 91 -22.81 12.78 -11.88
CA ASN A 91 -21.49 13.22 -11.47
C ASN A 91 -21.53 14.22 -10.31
N ILE A 92 -20.38 14.35 -9.65
CA ILE A 92 -20.09 15.33 -8.62
C ILE A 92 -18.83 16.10 -9.03
N ARG A 93 -18.85 17.44 -8.98
CA ARG A 93 -17.70 18.27 -9.35
C ARG A 93 -17.32 19.19 -8.20
N TRP A 94 -16.02 19.31 -7.93
CA TRP A 94 -15.53 20.30 -6.99
C TRP A 94 -15.52 21.69 -7.60
N ASP A 95 -16.06 22.66 -6.87
CA ASP A 95 -16.03 24.08 -7.23
C ASP A 95 -15.01 24.80 -6.34
N GLU A 96 -13.85 25.16 -6.92
CA GLU A 96 -12.73 25.72 -6.17
C GLU A 96 -13.04 27.11 -5.59
N GLU A 97 -13.90 27.90 -6.26
CA GLU A 97 -14.28 29.24 -5.81
C GLU A 97 -15.13 29.18 -4.54
N SER A 98 -16.11 28.27 -4.48
CA SER A 98 -17.01 28.16 -3.33
C SER A 98 -16.55 27.14 -2.27
N GLY A 99 -15.59 26.29 -2.59
CA GLY A 99 -15.15 25.18 -1.72
C GLY A 99 -16.26 24.14 -1.49
N LYS A 100 -17.15 23.96 -2.47
CA LYS A 100 -18.30 23.06 -2.38
C LYS A 100 -18.30 22.02 -3.50
N TRP A 101 -18.96 20.90 -3.22
CA TRP A 101 -19.26 19.91 -4.24
C TRP A 101 -20.57 20.24 -4.95
N ILE A 102 -20.61 20.04 -6.26
CA ILE A 102 -21.77 20.27 -7.11
C ILE A 102 -22.21 18.95 -7.70
N LEU A 103 -23.40 18.49 -7.31
CA LEU A 103 -24.06 17.31 -7.85
C LEU A 103 -24.86 17.69 -9.10
N ASN A 104 -24.66 16.95 -10.19
CA ASN A 104 -25.41 17.14 -11.43
C ASN A 104 -26.32 15.93 -11.71
N ASN A 105 -27.55 16.21 -12.16
CA ASN A 105 -28.61 15.22 -12.40
C ASN A 105 -28.79 14.29 -11.19
N TRP A 106 -29.17 14.87 -10.06
CA TRP A 106 -29.28 14.13 -8.82
C TRP A 106 -30.72 13.76 -8.51
N TRP A 107 -30.86 12.68 -7.76
CA TRP A 107 -32.08 12.33 -7.07
C TRP A 107 -31.74 11.88 -5.65
N LYS A 108 -32.60 12.27 -4.71
CA LYS A 108 -32.49 11.99 -3.29
C LYS A 108 -33.71 11.20 -2.88
N ARG A 109 -33.47 10.12 -2.15
CA ARG A 109 -34.47 9.27 -1.55
C ARG A 109 -34.29 9.33 -0.04
N LYS A 110 -35.30 9.81 0.68
CA LYS A 110 -35.40 9.72 2.14
C LYS A 110 -36.33 8.58 2.50
N ILE A 111 -35.86 7.69 3.35
CA ILE A 111 -36.57 6.46 3.74
C ILE A 111 -37.01 6.63 5.19
N TYR A 112 -38.33 6.59 5.40
CA TYR A 112 -38.97 6.56 6.72
C TYR A 112 -39.60 5.18 6.91
N ASP A 113 -39.96 4.80 8.14
CA ASP A 113 -40.49 3.46 8.42
C ASP A 113 -41.75 3.11 7.59
N ASN A 114 -42.59 4.09 7.26
CA ASN A 114 -43.86 3.89 6.57
C ASN A 114 -43.97 4.58 5.20
N ARG A 115 -42.98 5.37 4.78
CA ARG A 115 -43.03 6.13 3.52
C ARG A 115 -41.65 6.45 2.96
N GLU A 116 -41.61 6.78 1.69
CA GLU A 116 -40.40 7.27 1.03
C GLU A 116 -40.68 8.59 0.32
N GLU A 117 -39.72 9.50 0.40
CA GLU A 117 -39.76 10.78 -0.28
C GLU A 117 -38.67 10.84 -1.33
N PHE A 118 -39.06 11.25 -2.55
CA PHE A 118 -38.16 11.41 -3.67
C PHE A 118 -38.08 12.88 -4.06
N GLU A 119 -36.86 13.39 -4.12
CA GLU A 119 -36.55 14.72 -4.62
C GLU A 119 -35.56 14.57 -5.78
N LYS A 120 -35.69 15.39 -6.81
CA LYS A 120 -34.75 15.38 -7.95
C LYS A 120 -34.44 16.79 -8.40
N GLY A 121 -33.26 16.98 -8.96
CA GLY A 121 -32.84 18.28 -9.46
C GLY A 121 -31.71 18.16 -10.48
N TYR A 122 -31.55 19.23 -11.26
CA TYR A 122 -30.47 19.30 -12.24
C TYR A 122 -29.12 19.60 -11.60
N ARG A 123 -29.09 20.53 -10.63
CA ARG A 123 -27.87 20.96 -9.95
C ARG A 123 -28.16 21.18 -8.46
N MET A 124 -27.27 20.73 -7.58
CA MET A 124 -27.32 20.98 -6.13
C MET A 124 -25.89 21.19 -5.63
N ASP A 125 -25.66 22.24 -4.86
CA ASP A 125 -24.43 22.40 -4.10
C ASP A 125 -24.55 21.64 -2.76
N THR A 126 -23.45 21.03 -2.34
CA THR A 126 -23.38 20.31 -1.08
C THR A 126 -22.00 20.50 -0.45
N THR A 127 -21.97 20.49 0.87
CA THR A 127 -20.74 20.38 1.64
C THR A 127 -20.60 18.92 2.06
N LEU A 128 -19.43 18.36 1.85
CA LEU A 128 -19.11 16.98 2.24
C LEU A 128 -17.76 17.03 2.95
N ASN A 129 -17.58 16.19 3.96
CA ASN A 129 -16.31 16.05 4.67
C ASN A 129 -15.28 15.25 3.84
N MET A 130 -15.01 15.72 2.62
CA MET A 130 -14.04 15.17 1.68
C MET A 130 -13.59 16.26 0.69
N THR A 131 -12.33 16.22 0.28
CA THR A 131 -11.78 17.09 -0.77
C THR A 131 -11.29 16.27 -1.96
N PRO A 132 -11.07 16.88 -3.13
CA PRO A 132 -10.51 16.14 -4.27
C PRO A 132 -9.14 15.51 -3.98
N ASP A 133 -8.32 16.15 -3.14
CA ASP A 133 -6.99 15.65 -2.79
C ASP A 133 -7.04 14.32 -2.02
N ASP A 134 -8.11 14.05 -1.27
CA ASP A 134 -8.32 12.76 -0.60
C ASP A 134 -8.41 11.56 -1.57
N TYR A 135 -8.65 11.83 -2.86
CA TYR A 135 -8.80 10.82 -3.91
C TYR A 135 -7.67 10.83 -4.94
N ARG A 136 -6.66 11.68 -4.74
CA ARG A 136 -5.46 11.70 -5.59
C ARG A 136 -4.52 10.59 -5.14
N VAL A 137 -4.40 9.55 -5.96
CA VAL A 137 -3.43 8.47 -5.70
C VAL A 137 -2.10 8.83 -6.35
N VAL A 138 -1.10 9.19 -5.55
CA VAL A 138 0.26 9.42 -6.05
C VAL A 138 0.96 8.07 -6.21
N LYS A 139 1.57 7.84 -7.38
CA LYS A 139 2.33 6.61 -7.61
C LYS A 139 3.54 6.57 -6.66
N ASN A 140 3.81 5.40 -6.09
CA ASN A 140 4.93 5.16 -5.16
C ASN A 140 4.88 6.02 -3.88
N GLU A 141 3.73 6.57 -3.52
CA GLU A 141 3.63 7.49 -2.37
C GLU A 141 4.07 6.85 -1.06
N MET A 142 3.73 5.57 -0.85
CA MET A 142 4.12 4.81 0.33
C MET A 142 5.65 4.76 0.54
N GLU A 143 6.45 4.85 -0.52
CA GLU A 143 7.90 4.83 -0.46
C GLU A 143 8.52 6.17 -0.02
N ASN A 144 7.73 7.26 -0.06
CA ASN A 144 8.15 8.61 0.34
C ASN A 144 8.06 8.81 1.85
N TYR A 145 7.11 8.13 2.50
CA TYR A 145 6.89 8.29 3.94
C TYR A 145 7.98 7.59 4.74
N THR A 146 8.47 8.25 5.78
CA THR A 146 9.26 7.57 6.82
C THR A 146 8.39 6.56 7.57
N THR A 147 9.00 5.59 8.24
CA THR A 147 8.21 4.52 8.90
C THR A 147 7.21 5.03 9.95
N PRO A 148 7.51 6.06 10.77
CA PRO A 148 6.51 6.66 11.65
C PRO A 148 5.33 7.28 10.90
N GLU A 149 5.60 8.02 9.82
CA GLU A 149 4.56 8.66 9.01
C GLU A 149 3.71 7.62 8.28
N LEU A 150 4.36 6.59 7.70
CA LEU A 150 3.70 5.47 7.05
C LEU A 150 2.70 4.79 7.99
N LYS A 151 3.07 4.60 9.28
CA LYS A 151 2.16 4.03 10.28
C LYS A 151 0.97 4.94 10.58
N ARG A 152 1.20 6.25 10.65
CA ARG A 152 0.13 7.24 10.85
C ARG A 152 -0.84 7.22 9.66
N GLU A 153 -0.31 7.19 8.44
CA GLU A 153 -1.10 7.21 7.22
C GLU A 153 -1.93 5.93 7.07
N ILE A 154 -1.34 4.75 7.31
CA ILE A 154 -2.09 3.48 7.36
C ILE A 154 -3.27 3.57 8.35
N LYS A 155 -3.09 4.21 9.52
CA LYS A 155 -4.17 4.37 10.49
C LYS A 155 -5.29 5.26 9.95
N LEU A 156 -4.95 6.39 9.32
CA LEU A 156 -5.92 7.30 8.68
C LEU A 156 -6.67 6.61 7.54
N MET A 157 -5.95 5.92 6.67
CA MET A 157 -6.50 5.15 5.55
C MET A 157 -7.47 4.07 6.02
N LYS A 158 -7.13 3.32 7.09
CA LYS A 158 -8.04 2.33 7.69
C LYS A 158 -9.32 2.95 8.24
N MET A 159 -9.22 4.12 8.88
CA MET A 159 -10.41 4.84 9.37
C MET A 159 -11.31 5.32 8.23
N ARG A 160 -10.74 5.61 7.05
CA ARG A 160 -11.46 6.01 5.83
C ARG A 160 -12.02 4.83 5.02
N GLY A 161 -11.74 3.59 5.44
CA GLY A 161 -12.12 2.39 4.68
C GLY A 161 -11.30 2.19 3.40
N VAL A 162 -10.11 2.79 3.31
CA VAL A 162 -9.19 2.64 2.18
C VAL A 162 -8.47 1.29 2.27
N ASN A 163 -8.25 0.64 1.13
CA ASN A 163 -7.41 -0.56 1.07
C ASN A 163 -5.97 -0.22 1.45
N THR A 164 -5.47 -0.81 2.52
CA THR A 164 -4.12 -0.56 3.06
C THR A 164 -3.15 -1.72 2.86
N VAL A 165 -3.53 -2.77 2.12
CA VAL A 165 -2.75 -4.01 1.99
C VAL A 165 -1.33 -3.73 1.52
N GLU A 166 -1.15 -2.95 0.45
CA GLU A 166 0.17 -2.61 -0.09
C GLU A 166 1.03 -1.80 0.90
N TRP A 167 0.40 -0.85 1.61
CA TRP A 167 1.08 -0.02 2.61
C TRP A 167 1.51 -0.84 3.82
N GLU A 168 0.70 -1.81 4.24
CA GLU A 168 1.05 -2.74 5.32
C GLU A 168 2.17 -3.69 4.92
N ILE A 169 2.18 -4.18 3.68
CA ILE A 169 3.27 -4.98 3.12
C ILE A 169 4.57 -4.16 3.18
N GLU A 170 4.57 -2.92 2.72
CA GLU A 170 5.76 -2.05 2.73
C GLU A 170 6.27 -1.85 4.17
N ARG A 171 5.37 -1.56 5.12
CA ARG A 171 5.71 -1.46 6.54
C ARG A 171 6.40 -2.73 7.05
N HIS A 172 5.85 -3.91 6.74
CA HIS A 172 6.45 -5.17 7.15
C HIS A 172 7.79 -5.43 6.44
N ARG A 173 7.90 -5.05 5.17
CA ARG A 173 9.11 -5.22 4.35
C ARG A 173 10.29 -4.41 4.91
N ARG A 174 10.06 -3.19 5.39
CA ARG A 174 11.10 -2.36 6.03
C ARG A 174 11.68 -2.95 7.31
N VAL A 175 10.90 -3.79 8.00
CA VAL A 175 11.34 -4.49 9.22
C VAL A 175 11.95 -5.84 8.88
N ALA A 176 11.30 -6.61 8.02
CA ALA A 176 11.72 -7.96 7.66
C ALA A 176 12.95 -7.99 6.72
N GLY A 177 13.08 -6.98 5.85
CA GLY A 177 14.17 -6.87 4.87
C GLY A 177 15.57 -7.00 5.50
N PRO A 178 15.89 -6.23 6.56
CA PRO A 178 17.16 -6.38 7.28
C PRO A 178 17.44 -7.77 7.86
N PHE A 179 16.42 -8.57 8.18
CA PHE A 179 16.63 -9.96 8.65
C PHE A 179 17.22 -10.87 7.57
N SER A 180 16.97 -10.56 6.29
CA SER A 180 17.54 -11.31 5.17
C SER A 180 19.07 -11.31 5.17
N ALA A 181 19.71 -10.24 5.68
CA ALA A 181 21.15 -10.15 5.79
C ALA A 181 21.72 -11.26 6.69
N PHE A 182 21.06 -11.57 7.81
CA PHE A 182 21.48 -12.66 8.69
C PHE A 182 21.28 -14.03 8.02
N ILE A 183 20.11 -14.24 7.43
CA ILE A 183 19.74 -15.50 6.77
C ILE A 183 20.72 -15.83 5.65
N LEU A 184 20.95 -14.90 4.73
CA LEU A 184 21.84 -15.08 3.59
C LEU A 184 23.31 -15.18 4.02
N THR A 185 23.71 -14.48 5.09
CA THR A 185 25.07 -14.62 5.65
C THR A 185 25.30 -16.01 6.21
N ILE A 186 24.33 -16.58 6.95
CA ILE A 186 24.45 -17.94 7.50
C ILE A 186 24.52 -18.96 6.36
N ILE A 187 23.67 -18.83 5.34
CA ILE A 187 23.69 -19.69 4.14
C ILE A 187 25.06 -19.60 3.45
N GLY A 188 25.53 -18.38 3.16
CA GLY A 188 26.78 -18.15 2.47
C GLY A 188 27.99 -18.67 3.24
N ALA A 189 28.07 -18.39 4.55
CA ALA A 189 29.14 -18.88 5.41
C ALA A 189 29.12 -20.42 5.53
N GLY A 190 27.93 -21.01 5.70
CA GLY A 190 27.77 -22.47 5.74
C GLY A 190 28.25 -23.13 4.45
N LEU A 191 27.81 -22.63 3.30
CA LEU A 191 28.25 -23.15 2.00
C LEU A 191 29.75 -22.97 1.77
N ALA A 192 30.33 -21.82 2.14
CA ALA A 192 31.76 -21.55 1.92
C ALA A 192 32.68 -22.35 2.85
N SER A 193 32.22 -22.70 4.05
CA SER A 193 33.04 -23.41 5.05
C SER A 193 33.29 -24.88 4.69
N ARG A 194 32.44 -25.50 3.88
CA ARG A 194 32.55 -26.92 3.54
C ARG A 194 33.29 -27.09 2.23
N LYS A 195 34.27 -27.99 2.18
CA LYS A 195 34.93 -28.37 0.92
C LYS A 195 33.97 -29.22 0.07
N ILE A 196 33.32 -28.61 -0.92
CA ILE A 196 32.52 -29.33 -1.91
C ILE A 196 33.40 -29.62 -3.13
N LYS A 197 33.24 -30.82 -3.72
CA LYS A 197 33.86 -31.18 -5.00
C LYS A 197 33.22 -30.34 -6.12
N GLY A 198 33.76 -29.16 -6.39
CA GLY A 198 33.22 -28.23 -7.39
C GLY A 198 34.02 -26.93 -7.61
N GLY A 199 35.10 -26.71 -6.85
CA GLY A 199 35.89 -25.47 -6.94
C GLY A 199 35.16 -24.24 -6.38
N LEU A 200 35.88 -23.11 -6.30
CA LEU A 200 35.36 -21.86 -5.71
C LEU A 200 34.10 -21.34 -6.43
N GLY A 201 34.04 -21.49 -7.75
CA GLY A 201 32.92 -20.99 -8.57
C GLY A 201 31.57 -21.66 -8.27
N PHE A 202 31.58 -22.95 -7.89
CA PHE A 202 30.34 -23.66 -7.55
C PHE A 202 29.68 -23.10 -6.28
N HIS A 203 30.48 -22.78 -5.26
CA HIS A 203 29.98 -22.16 -4.02
C HIS A 203 29.38 -20.77 -4.27
N LEU A 204 30.05 -19.96 -5.10
CA LEU A 204 29.54 -18.64 -5.48
C LEU A 204 28.24 -18.74 -6.27
N GLY A 205 28.17 -19.65 -7.26
CA GLY A 205 26.96 -19.87 -8.05
C GLY A 205 25.78 -20.33 -7.20
N LEU A 206 26.00 -21.26 -6.27
CA LEU A 206 24.93 -21.76 -5.39
C LEU A 206 24.44 -20.70 -4.40
N GLY A 207 25.33 -19.91 -3.82
CA GLY A 207 24.96 -18.79 -2.95
C GLY A 207 24.17 -17.71 -3.69
N LEU A 208 24.57 -17.40 -4.92
CA LEU A 208 23.86 -16.46 -5.79
C LEU A 208 22.46 -16.99 -6.16
N LEU A 209 22.37 -18.26 -6.56
CA LEU A 209 21.11 -18.93 -6.87
C LEU A 209 20.16 -18.90 -5.67
N LEU A 210 20.65 -19.20 -4.47
CA LEU A 210 19.84 -19.13 -3.25
C LEU A 210 19.36 -17.72 -2.95
N SER A 211 20.22 -16.71 -3.14
CA SER A 211 19.85 -15.30 -2.96
C SER A 211 18.76 -14.87 -3.95
N PHE A 212 18.89 -15.23 -5.23
CA PHE A 212 17.84 -14.97 -6.22
C PHE A 212 16.54 -15.72 -5.91
N SER A 213 16.63 -16.98 -5.49
CA SER A 213 15.44 -17.74 -5.11
C SER A 213 14.73 -17.14 -3.89
N TYR A 214 15.47 -16.54 -2.95
CA TYR A 214 14.92 -15.81 -1.82
C TYR A 214 14.13 -14.59 -2.29
N ILE A 215 14.73 -13.77 -3.17
CA ILE A 215 14.07 -12.57 -3.74
C ILE A 215 12.81 -12.97 -4.51
N LEU A 216 12.88 -14.02 -5.33
CA LEU A 216 11.76 -14.52 -6.11
C LEU A 216 10.62 -15.01 -5.21
N PHE A 217 10.93 -15.76 -4.16
CA PHE A 217 9.92 -16.25 -3.22
C PHE A 217 9.28 -15.11 -2.41
N MET A 218 10.06 -14.10 -2.01
CA MET A 218 9.55 -12.85 -1.42
C MET A 218 8.56 -12.15 -2.36
N GLN A 219 8.89 -12.05 -3.65
CA GLN A 219 8.03 -11.39 -4.64
C GLN A 219 6.72 -12.15 -4.85
N ILE A 220 6.79 -13.48 -5.02
CA ILE A 220 5.60 -14.32 -5.17
C ILE A 220 4.68 -14.20 -3.95
N SER A 221 5.24 -14.30 -2.74
CA SER A 221 4.47 -14.18 -1.50
C SER A 221 3.78 -12.82 -1.38
N THR A 222 4.46 -11.74 -1.77
CA THR A 222 3.91 -10.38 -1.79
C THR A 222 2.72 -10.26 -2.74
N VAL A 223 2.82 -10.84 -3.95
CA VAL A 223 1.71 -10.83 -4.93
C VAL A 223 0.46 -11.53 -4.38
N PHE A 224 0.62 -12.61 -3.62
CA PHE A 224 -0.51 -13.29 -2.98
C PHE A 224 -1.22 -12.47 -1.90
N ALA A 225 -0.51 -11.56 -1.21
CA ALA A 225 -1.15 -10.64 -0.29
C ALA A 225 -1.93 -9.55 -1.02
N VAL A 226 -1.36 -8.99 -2.09
CA VAL A 226 -2.01 -7.95 -2.90
C VAL A 226 -3.26 -8.49 -3.60
N SER A 227 -3.28 -9.75 -4.04
CA SER A 227 -4.47 -10.38 -4.61
C SER A 227 -5.56 -10.73 -3.59
N GLY A 228 -5.36 -10.45 -2.30
CA GLY A 228 -6.34 -10.66 -1.23
C GLY A 228 -6.36 -12.07 -0.64
N ASN A 229 -5.42 -12.93 -1.03
CA ASN A 229 -5.42 -14.35 -0.62
C ASN A 229 -4.78 -14.58 0.76
N THR A 230 -3.95 -13.65 1.24
CA THR A 230 -3.14 -13.82 2.45
C THR A 230 -2.97 -12.49 3.21
N SER A 231 -2.89 -12.54 4.54
CA SER A 231 -2.58 -11.36 5.36
C SER A 231 -1.19 -10.77 5.03
N PRO A 232 -1.03 -9.42 4.97
CA PRO A 232 0.25 -8.75 4.72
C PRO A 232 1.40 -9.22 5.62
N LEU A 233 1.11 -9.45 6.90
CA LEU A 233 2.11 -9.93 7.87
C LEU A 233 2.62 -11.31 7.47
N VAL A 234 1.71 -12.23 7.17
CA VAL A 234 2.06 -13.62 6.82
C VAL A 234 2.86 -13.65 5.53
N ALA A 235 2.43 -12.90 4.52
CA ALA A 235 3.10 -12.86 3.21
C ALA A 235 4.56 -12.38 3.29
N VAL A 236 4.86 -11.35 4.08
CA VAL A 236 6.23 -10.82 4.18
C VAL A 236 7.12 -11.73 5.06
N TRP A 237 6.57 -12.39 6.06
CA TRP A 237 7.37 -13.18 7.01
C TRP A 237 7.56 -14.65 6.60
N ILE A 238 6.63 -15.26 5.84
CA ILE A 238 6.75 -16.66 5.39
C ILE A 238 8.10 -16.92 4.69
N PRO A 239 8.55 -16.11 3.71
CA PRO A 239 9.84 -16.32 3.07
C PRO A 239 11.00 -16.23 4.05
N ASN A 240 10.98 -15.25 4.96
CA ASN A 240 12.02 -15.09 5.97
C ASN A 240 12.10 -16.31 6.89
N LEU A 241 10.96 -16.82 7.35
CA LEU A 241 10.91 -18.03 8.18
C LEU A 241 11.37 -19.27 7.41
N GLY A 242 10.88 -19.47 6.19
CA GLY A 242 11.28 -20.58 5.33
C GLY A 242 12.79 -20.61 5.06
N TYR A 243 13.37 -19.46 4.70
CA TYR A 243 14.81 -19.38 4.48
C TYR A 243 15.62 -19.40 5.77
N SER A 244 15.07 -18.98 6.91
CA SER A 244 15.72 -19.18 8.21
C SER A 244 15.85 -20.67 8.55
N VAL A 245 14.84 -21.47 8.24
CA VAL A 245 14.89 -22.94 8.39
C VAL A 245 15.95 -23.53 7.45
N ILE A 246 15.99 -23.11 6.19
CA ILE A 246 17.03 -23.54 5.24
C ILE A 246 18.42 -23.16 5.75
N ALA A 247 18.60 -21.92 6.23
CA ALA A 247 19.86 -21.44 6.79
C ALA A 247 20.33 -22.29 7.98
N PHE A 248 19.41 -22.65 8.87
CA PHE A 248 19.70 -23.54 9.99
C PHE A 248 20.18 -24.92 9.52
N PHE A 249 19.50 -25.53 8.55
CA PHE A 249 19.91 -26.82 7.99
C PHE A 249 21.27 -26.75 7.29
N VAL A 250 21.50 -25.71 6.48
CA VAL A 250 22.79 -25.49 5.80
C VAL A 250 23.92 -25.33 6.81
N PHE A 251 23.70 -24.55 7.88
CA PHE A 251 24.67 -24.39 8.95
C PHE A 251 24.96 -25.72 9.66
N ARG A 252 23.93 -26.51 9.99
CA ARG A 252 24.08 -27.80 10.67
C ARG A 252 24.79 -28.84 9.81
N TRP A 253 24.55 -28.79 8.50
CA TRP A 253 25.22 -29.63 7.51
C TRP A 253 26.68 -29.23 7.33
N ALA A 254 26.99 -27.94 7.32
CA ALA A 254 28.35 -27.43 7.23
C ALA A 254 29.19 -27.75 8.48
N ALA A 255 28.56 -27.79 9.66
CA ALA A 255 29.19 -28.17 10.92
C ALA A 255 29.47 -29.69 11.05
N ARG A 256 29.08 -30.51 10.07
CA ARG A 256 29.37 -31.96 9.99
C ARG A 256 30.37 -32.26 8.87
#